data_AF-A0A2N5DTY8-F1
#
_entry.id   AF-A0A2N5DTY8-F1
#
_cell.length_a   1.000
_cell.length_b   1.000
_cell.length_c   1.000
_cell.angle_alpha   90.00
_cell.angle_beta   90.00
_cell.angle_gamma   90.00
#
_symmetry.space_group_name_H-M   'P 1'
#
loop_
_entity.id
_entity.type
_entity.pdbx_description
1 polymer ?
#
loop_
_entity_poly.entity_id
_entity_poly.type
_entity_poly.pdbx_seq_one_letter_code
_entity_poly.pdbx_strand_id
1 'polypeptide(L)'
;MYVYEYQRSIWPWKHWHPVIKVFNWADIHAERVLMAGHADWGHRIYCAACKPGTYEVEYRFILTWSVGSIYDAYGLWSHCCHYMQFKPVPETPLITHTPLSWTPFNTIRWPEETDRESTTAPEI
;
A
#
# COMPACT_ATOMS: atom_id res chain seq x y z
N MET A 1 4.16 9.88 0.89
CA MET A 1 3.29 8.68 0.95
C MET A 1 2.46 8.73 2.21
N TYR A 2 1.14 8.68 2.07
CA TYR A 2 0.20 8.68 3.20
C TYR A 2 -0.22 7.25 3.53
N VAL A 3 -0.20 6.90 4.81
CA VAL A 3 -0.63 5.59 5.33
C VAL A 3 -1.76 5.82 6.33
N TYR A 4 -2.91 5.25 6.04
CA TYR A 4 -4.11 5.31 6.89
C TYR A 4 -4.21 4.01 7.68
N GLU A 5 -3.96 4.10 8.98
CA GLU A 5 -4.05 2.97 9.89
C GLU A 5 -5.34 3.03 10.70
N TYR A 6 -6.14 1.97 10.63
CA TYR A 6 -7.32 1.82 11.47
C TYR A 6 -6.99 0.96 12.69
N GLN A 7 -6.98 1.57 13.87
CA GLN A 7 -6.81 0.83 15.11
C GLN A 7 -8.10 0.08 15.44
N ARG A 8 -8.14 -1.21 15.09
CA ARG A 8 -9.24 -2.10 15.48
C ARG A 8 -9.34 -2.16 16.99
N SER A 9 -10.47 -1.73 17.53
CA SER A 9 -10.83 -1.98 18.92
C SER A 9 -11.63 -3.27 19.02
N ILE A 10 -11.40 -4.03 20.11
CA ILE A 10 -12.20 -5.20 20.48
C ILE A 10 -13.63 -4.77 20.89
N TRP A 11 -13.82 -3.48 21.23
CA TRP A 11 -15.09 -2.93 21.68
C TRP A 11 -15.95 -2.51 20.46
N PRO A 12 -17.13 -3.14 20.25
CA PRO A 12 -17.93 -2.96 19.03
C PRO A 12 -18.42 -1.53 18.78
N TRP A 13 -18.59 -0.73 19.84
CA TRP A 13 -19.11 0.64 19.77
C TRP A 13 -18.03 1.73 19.77
N LYS A 14 -16.76 1.36 19.88
CA LYS A 14 -15.67 2.34 19.84
C LYS A 14 -15.42 2.70 18.38
N HIS A 15 -15.62 3.97 18.02
CA HIS A 15 -15.26 4.47 16.71
C HIS A 15 -13.76 4.27 16.45
N TRP A 16 -13.43 3.67 15.30
CA TRP A 16 -12.05 3.48 14.87
C TRP A 16 -11.63 4.72 14.10
N HIS A 17 -10.94 5.64 14.78
CA HIS A 17 -10.39 6.82 14.13
C HIS A 17 -9.16 6.42 13.30
N PRO A 18 -9.06 6.86 12.02
CA PRO A 18 -7.87 6.62 11.24
C PRO A 18 -6.70 7.44 11.79
N VAL A 19 -5.55 6.80 11.97
CA VAL A 19 -4.28 7.46 12.23
C VAL A 19 -3.58 7.66 10.89
N ILE A 20 -3.35 8.92 10.52
CA ILE A 20 -2.65 9.26 9.28
C ILE A 20 -1.16 9.39 9.59
N LYS A 21 -0.35 8.59 8.91
CA LYS A 21 1.11 8.67 8.97
C LYS A 21 1.63 9.12 7.61
N VAL A 22 2.59 10.04 7.60
CA VAL A 22 3.18 10.59 6.39
C VAL A 22 4.64 10.20 6.33
N PHE A 23 5.07 9.58 5.23
CA PHE A 23 6.44 9.15 5.01
C PHE A 23 6.96 9.70 3.69
N ASN A 24 8.24 10.04 3.65
CA ASN A 24 8.92 10.34 2.41
C ASN A 24 9.21 9.03 1.65
N TRP A 25 8.92 9.01 0.35
CA TRP A 25 9.15 7.83 -0.49
C TRP A 25 10.62 7.42 -0.55
N ALA A 26 11.53 8.40 -0.50
CA ALA A 26 12.97 8.16 -0.55
C ALA A 26 13.47 7.28 0.62
N ASP A 27 12.74 7.26 1.73
CA ASP A 27 13.09 6.51 2.94
C ASP A 27 12.33 5.17 3.05
N ILE A 28 11.56 4.79 2.02
CA ILE A 28 10.75 3.56 2.02
C ILE A 28 11.46 2.46 1.24
N HIS A 29 11.60 1.31 1.88
CA HIS A 29 12.14 0.10 1.28
C HIS A 29 11.11 -1.03 1.30
N ALA A 30 11.06 -1.83 0.23
CA ALA A 30 10.22 -3.02 0.18
C ALA A 30 10.92 -4.23 0.80
N GLU A 31 10.25 -4.86 1.76
CA GLU A 31 10.61 -6.14 2.34
C GLU A 31 9.64 -7.21 1.81
N ARG A 32 10.14 -8.17 1.04
CA ARG A 32 9.34 -9.28 0.53
C ARG A 32 9.37 -10.47 1.48
N VAL A 33 8.22 -10.83 2.01
CA VAL A 33 8.06 -11.96 2.95
C VAL A 33 7.26 -13.08 2.28
N LEU A 34 7.75 -14.31 2.37
CA LEU A 34 6.98 -15.49 1.98
C LEU A 34 6.18 -15.97 3.19
N MET A 35 4.86 -16.01 3.05
CA MET A 35 3.95 -16.52 4.07
C MET A 35 3.65 -17.99 3.79
N ALA A 36 3.91 -18.86 4.76
CA ALA A 36 3.73 -20.30 4.65
C ALA A 36 2.44 -20.83 5.34
N GLY A 37 1.56 -19.94 5.80
CA GLY A 37 0.33 -20.32 6.51
C GLY A 37 -0.77 -20.83 5.58
N HIS A 38 -1.55 -21.83 6.01
CA HIS A 38 -2.59 -22.48 5.20
C HIS A 38 -3.69 -21.52 4.68
N ALA A 39 -3.98 -20.43 5.41
CA ALA A 39 -4.97 -19.42 5.00
C ALA A 39 -4.34 -18.14 4.41
N ASP A 40 -3.01 -18.03 4.49
CA ASP A 40 -2.24 -16.79 4.24
C ASP A 40 -1.10 -17.03 3.24
N TRP A 41 -1.17 -18.11 2.45
CA TRP A 41 -0.10 -18.53 1.57
C TRP A 41 0.13 -17.54 0.42
N GLY A 42 1.40 -17.19 0.20
CA GLY A 42 1.81 -16.32 -0.90
C GLY A 42 2.92 -15.35 -0.52
N HIS A 43 3.20 -14.42 -1.43
CA HIS A 43 4.18 -13.36 -1.20
C HIS A 43 3.48 -12.11 -0.66
N ARG A 44 4.05 -11.51 0.38
CA ARG A 44 3.65 -10.20 0.91
C ARG A 44 4.76 -9.20 0.66
N ILE A 45 4.36 -7.96 0.42
CA ILE A 45 5.26 -6.82 0.41
C ILE A 45 4.93 -5.96 1.61
N TYR A 46 5.91 -5.82 2.49
CA TYR A 46 5.91 -4.83 3.54
C TYR A 46 6.71 -3.62 3.05
N CYS A 47 6.18 -2.44 3.28
CA CYS A 47 6.94 -1.20 3.16
C CYS A 47 7.53 -0.88 4.53
N ALA A 48 8.86 -0.90 4.60
CA ALA A 48 9.64 -0.45 5.75
C ALA A 48 10.01 1.01 5.54
N ALA A 49 9.41 1.89 6.33
CA ALA A 49 9.81 3.29 6.41
C ALA A 49 10.97 3.43 7.40
N CYS A 50 12.12 3.85 6.88
CA CYS A 50 13.32 4.07 7.66
C CYS A 50 13.41 5.51 8.17
N LYS A 51 14.20 5.73 9.22
CA LYS A 51 14.59 7.09 9.59
C LYS A 51 15.42 7.71 8.45
N PRO A 52 15.22 9.01 8.13
CA PRO A 52 15.90 9.66 7.02
C PRO A 52 17.42 9.49 7.06
N GLY A 53 18.01 9.07 5.94
CA GLY A 53 19.46 8.87 5.82
C GLY A 53 20.02 7.64 6.55
N THR A 54 19.16 6.74 7.03
CA THR A 54 19.56 5.50 7.70
C THR A 54 18.79 4.29 7.16
N TYR A 55 19.20 3.10 7.59
CA TYR A 55 18.43 1.86 7.36
C TYR A 55 17.70 1.39 8.63
N GLU A 56 17.56 2.27 9.64
CA GLU A 56 16.82 1.95 10.85
C GLU A 56 15.32 2.06 10.58
N VAL A 57 14.62 0.92 10.59
CA VAL A 57 13.19 0.86 10.31
C VAL A 57 12.39 1.42 11.49
N GLU A 58 11.70 2.52 11.27
CA GLU A 58 10.81 3.16 12.25
C GLU A 58 9.40 2.56 12.18
N TYR A 59 8.94 2.23 10.98
CA TYR A 59 7.57 1.77 10.77
C TYR A 59 7.47 0.76 9.64
N ARG A 60 6.59 -0.24 9.79
CA ARG A 60 6.27 -1.22 8.75
C ARG A 60 4.77 -1.22 8.49
N PHE A 61 4.39 -1.25 7.23
CA PHE A 61 3.01 -1.42 6.83
C PHE A 61 2.91 -2.35 5.62
N ILE A 62 1.76 -2.99 5.47
CA ILE A 62 1.49 -3.94 4.39
C ILE A 62 1.11 -3.14 3.14
N LEU A 63 1.81 -3.38 2.04
CA LEU A 63 1.41 -2.86 0.71
C LEU A 63 0.38 -3.78 0.07
N THR A 64 0.58 -5.09 0.19
CA THR A 64 -0.36 -6.11 -0.31
C THR A 64 -0.38 -7.34 0.59
N TRP A 65 -1.59 -7.83 0.86
CA TRP A 65 -1.84 -8.95 1.78
C TRP A 65 -1.46 -10.31 1.23
N SER A 66 -1.49 -10.50 -0.09
CA SER A 66 -1.00 -11.71 -0.74
C SER A 66 -0.97 -11.50 -2.23
N VAL A 67 0.17 -11.76 -2.85
CA VAL A 67 0.27 -11.98 -4.28
C VAL A 67 0.65 -13.43 -4.52
N GLY A 68 -0.01 -14.07 -5.49
CA GLY A 68 0.15 -15.50 -5.76
C GLY A 68 1.55 -15.82 -6.29
N SER A 69 2.08 -15.00 -7.19
CA SER A 69 3.40 -15.18 -7.80
C SER A 69 4.44 -14.22 -7.24
N ILE A 70 5.69 -14.68 -7.16
CA ILE A 70 6.84 -13.83 -6.82
C ILE A 70 7.06 -12.72 -7.86
N TYR A 71 6.73 -13.00 -9.14
CA TYR A 71 6.85 -12.04 -10.22
C TYR A 71 5.82 -10.92 -10.10
N ASP A 72 4.63 -11.23 -9.59
CA ASP A 72 3.61 -10.21 -9.31
C ASP A 72 4.07 -9.28 -8.18
N ALA A 73 4.77 -9.83 -7.17
CA ALA A 73 5.35 -9.02 -6.10
C ALA A 73 6.39 -8.03 -6.66
N TYR A 74 7.32 -8.53 -7.47
CA TYR A 74 8.34 -7.68 -8.08
C TYR A 74 7.76 -6.68 -9.08
N GLY A 75 6.78 -7.11 -9.89
CA GLY A 75 6.07 -6.26 -10.82
C GLY A 75 5.33 -5.11 -10.10
N LEU A 76 4.62 -5.42 -9.02
CA LEU A 76 3.93 -4.43 -8.19
C LEU A 76 4.92 -3.41 -7.61
N TRP A 77 6.00 -3.87 -6.99
CA TRP A 77 7.00 -2.95 -6.43
C TRP A 77 7.68 -2.11 -7.51
N SER A 78 8.05 -2.72 -8.64
CA SER A 78 8.64 -2.01 -9.78
C SER A 78 7.68 -0.93 -10.31
N HIS A 79 6.39 -1.25 -10.43
CA HIS A 79 5.36 -0.30 -10.83
C HIS A 79 5.30 0.88 -9.85
N CYS A 80 5.27 0.63 -8.54
CA CYS A 80 5.32 1.71 -7.53
C CYS A 80 6.58 2.58 -7.67
N CYS A 81 7.75 1.97 -7.84
CA CYS A 81 9.01 2.71 -8.04
C CYS A 81 8.97 3.61 -9.27
N HIS A 82 8.48 3.10 -10.40
CA HIS A 82 8.36 3.89 -11.63
C HIS A 82 7.32 5.01 -11.50
N TYR A 83 6.17 4.71 -10.92
CA TYR A 83 5.11 5.69 -10.65
C TYR A 83 5.63 6.85 -9.79
N MET A 84 6.30 6.54 -8.68
CA MET A 84 6.87 7.54 -7.77
C MET A 84 8.04 8.34 -8.37
N GLN A 85 8.65 7.83 -9.45
CA GLN A 85 9.66 8.53 -10.24
C GLN A 85 9.05 9.33 -11.41
N PHE A 86 7.72 9.46 -11.49
CA PHE A 86 6.99 10.09 -12.59
C PHE A 86 7.33 9.50 -13.96
N LYS A 87 7.73 8.22 -14.00
CA LYS A 87 7.96 7.50 -15.25
C LYS A 87 6.63 6.97 -15.79
N PRO A 88 6.49 6.84 -17.12
CA PRO A 88 5.31 6.20 -17.69
C PRO A 88 5.23 4.76 -17.17
N VAL A 89 4.07 4.42 -16.61
CA VAL A 89 3.77 3.07 -16.14
C VAL A 89 2.61 2.49 -16.97
N PRO A 90 2.56 1.17 -17.20
CA PRO A 90 1.41 0.57 -17.87
C PRO A 90 0.13 0.82 -17.07
N GLU A 91 -0.85 1.45 -17.70
CA GLU A 91 -2.19 1.66 -17.12
C GLU A 91 -3.10 0.45 -17.33
N THR A 92 -2.73 -0.43 -18.27
CA THR A 92 -3.47 -1.66 -18.54
C THR A 92 -3.38 -2.60 -17.33
N PRO A 93 -4.50 -2.94 -16.68
CA PRO A 93 -4.47 -3.81 -15.52
C PRO A 93 -4.05 -5.22 -15.93
N LEU A 94 -3.16 -5.84 -15.13
CA LEU A 94 -2.74 -7.23 -15.32
C LEU A 94 -3.92 -8.20 -15.17
N ILE A 95 -4.85 -7.89 -14.28
CA ILE A 95 -6.07 -8.65 -14.02
C ILE A 95 -7.23 -7.87 -14.62
N THR A 96 -7.74 -8.34 -15.76
CA THR A 96 -8.84 -7.70 -16.49
C THR A 96 -10.22 -8.17 -16.05
N HIS A 97 -10.30 -9.28 -15.31
CA HIS A 97 -11.55 -9.82 -14.79
C HIS A 97 -11.70 -9.44 -13.32
N THR A 98 -12.87 -8.94 -12.95
CA THR A 98 -13.20 -8.71 -11.54
C THR A 98 -13.57 -10.05 -10.90
N PRO A 99 -12.88 -10.50 -9.83
CA PRO A 99 -13.27 -11.69 -9.11
C PRO A 99 -14.71 -11.56 -8.59
N LEU A 100 -15.49 -12.66 -8.60
CA LEU A 100 -16.85 -12.65 -8.06
C LEU A 100 -16.92 -12.25 -6.58
N SER A 101 -15.85 -12.47 -5.83
CA SER A 101 -15.71 -12.10 -4.42
C SER A 101 -15.16 -10.69 -4.20
N TRP A 102 -14.81 -9.97 -5.27
CA TRP A 102 -14.26 -8.63 -5.14
C TRP A 102 -15.36 -7.64 -4.79
N THR A 103 -15.26 -7.08 -3.60
CA THR A 103 -16.09 -5.97 -3.14
C THR A 103 -15.15 -4.81 -2.81
N PRO A 104 -15.28 -3.66 -3.48
CA PRO A 104 -14.48 -2.49 -3.12
C PRO A 104 -14.84 -2.10 -1.69
N PHE A 105 -13.84 -1.76 -0.88
CA PHE A 105 -14.05 -1.19 0.45
C PHE A 105 -14.66 0.21 0.32
N ASN A 106 -15.97 0.27 0.08
CA ASN A 106 -16.75 1.50 -0.07
C ASN A 106 -16.81 2.36 1.20
N THR A 107 -16.35 1.82 2.33
CA THR A 107 -16.24 2.50 3.62
C THR A 107 -14.94 3.26 3.81
N ILE A 108 -13.93 3.04 2.96
CA ILE A 108 -12.65 3.73 3.04
C ILE A 108 -12.64 4.81 1.96
N ARG A 109 -12.88 6.05 2.35
CA ARG A 109 -12.69 7.22 1.49
C ARG A 109 -11.56 8.07 2.03
N TRP A 110 -10.72 8.55 1.12
CA TRP A 110 -9.74 9.56 1.43
C TRP A 110 -10.49 10.83 1.85
N PRO A 111 -9.96 11.64 2.78
CA PRO A 111 -10.43 13.00 2.97
C PRO A 111 -10.42 13.70 1.61
N GLU A 112 -11.47 14.47 1.31
CA GLU A 112 -11.68 15.08 -0.01
C GLU A 112 -10.47 15.93 -0.45
N GLU A 113 -9.83 16.63 0.49
CA GLU A 113 -8.62 17.40 0.24
C GLU A 113 -7.44 16.54 -0.22
N THR A 114 -7.23 15.37 0.41
CA THR A 114 -6.17 14.43 0.03
C THR A 114 -6.50 13.68 -1.25
N ASP A 115 -7.77 13.34 -1.47
CA ASP A 115 -8.22 12.74 -2.72
C ASP A 115 -7.93 13.71 -3.88
N ARG A 116 -8.25 15.00 -3.69
CA ARG A 116 -7.91 16.08 -4.61
C ARG A 116 -6.41 16.21 -4.82
N GLU A 117 -5.59 16.28 -3.76
CA GLU A 117 -4.13 16.34 -3.86
C GLU A 117 -3.54 15.12 -4.60
N SER A 118 -4.15 13.94 -4.46
CA SER A 118 -3.68 12.72 -5.13
C SER A 118 -4.09 12.61 -6.59
N THR A 119 -5.20 13.24 -6.99
CA THR A 119 -5.71 13.23 -8.38
C THR A 119 -5.32 14.46 -9.18
N THR A 120 -5.00 15.58 -8.51
CA THR A 120 -4.38 16.72 -9.17
C THR A 120 -2.87 16.50 -9.22
N ALA A 121 -2.37 16.12 -10.39
CA ALA A 121 -0.93 16.17 -10.65
C ALA A 121 -0.42 17.58 -10.28
N PRO A 122 0.77 17.72 -9.67
CA PRO A 122 1.34 19.03 -9.43
C PRO A 122 1.43 19.75 -10.79
N GLU A 123 0.75 20.89 -10.93
CA GLU A 123 0.89 21.74 -12.10
C GLU A 123 2.35 22.20 -12.15
N ILE A 124 3.07 21.77 -13.19
CA ILE A 124 4.44 22.19 -13.51
C ILE A 124 4.38 23.44 -14.38
#